data_AF-A0A9D2AFX1-F1
#
_entry.id   AF-A0A9D2AFX1-F1
#
_cell.length_a   1.000
_cell.length_b   1.000
_cell.length_c   1.000
_cell.angle_alpha   90.00
_cell.angle_beta   90.00
_cell.angle_gamma   90.00
#
_symmetry.space_group_name_H-M   'P 1'
#
loop_
_entity.id
_entity.type
_entity.pdbx_description
1 polymer ?
#
loop_
_entity_poly.entity_id
_entity_poly.type
_entity_poly.pdbx_seq_one_letter_code
_entity_poly.pdbx_strand_id
1 'polypeptide(L)'
;MIDWNRVRAVIFDMDGTLIDSMHIWQDVDEQFFARRGMPVPQGYQEEIAHLGFRECARYTVEKYLPQEREETLIAEWRELSLHRYTSPVAAKYFKAGAPSLVRALYAAGKRLSLATASSEEFFLPVLKTGGVADLFSAFVTVDEAGKNKGFPDVFLLCAKKLGVRPQECLVFEDNLTAIRSAKAAGMQTAAVSDGQTLAHHPALRAEADDFIEDFYAFLKQINSEEKIMYTSKLSLIETERAIREIKTVFEDALSQALNLTRISAPLFVTRSSGLNDNLNGVERPVSFEVKATGETAEVVHSLAKWKRYALAKYRFGVRFGLYTDMNAIRRDEDMDNLHSIYVDQWDWEAVICREDRTLEFLKETVKKIYAALQKTAEALCREYPALDNYLSDEISFVTTQELEDAYPELTPKQRETKYVREHGSAFIMQIGGRLKSGKKHDGRAPDYDDWKLNGDIVLYYPVLDCAFEISSMGIRVDAESLVQQLNAENCADRLEYPFHKALVAGELPLTMGGGIGQSRLCMFLLNKTHIGEVQVSLWDKATEEYCKENNITLM
;
A
#
# COMPACT_ATOMS: atom_id res chain seq x y z
N MET A 1 14.29 22.86 18.78
CA MET A 1 13.48 22.45 17.62
C MET A 1 14.29 21.48 16.78
N ILE A 2 13.62 20.42 16.36
CA ILE A 2 14.22 19.33 15.56
C ILE A 2 14.48 19.82 14.13
N ASP A 3 15.68 19.56 13.62
CA ASP A 3 16.05 19.75 12.21
C ASP A 3 15.84 18.43 11.45
N TRP A 4 14.64 18.30 10.85
CA TRP A 4 14.20 17.11 10.13
C TRP A 4 14.94 16.82 8.83
N ASN A 5 15.56 17.83 8.22
CA ASN A 5 16.41 17.66 7.03
C ASN A 5 17.67 16.84 7.33
N ARG A 6 18.10 16.84 8.60
CA ARG A 6 19.23 16.04 9.08
C ARG A 6 18.83 14.66 9.58
N VAL A 7 17.55 14.47 9.93
CA VAL A 7 17.05 13.20 10.47
C VAL A 7 16.92 12.17 9.35
N ARG A 8 17.74 11.12 9.39
CA ARG A 8 17.63 9.95 8.51
C ARG A 8 17.12 8.72 9.25
N ALA A 9 17.25 8.71 10.56
CA ALA A 9 16.82 7.61 11.41
C ALA A 9 16.07 8.12 12.64
N VAL A 10 15.09 7.34 13.07
CA VAL A 10 14.35 7.59 14.30
C VAL A 10 14.49 6.39 15.23
N ILE A 11 14.83 6.66 16.48
CA ILE A 11 15.00 5.67 17.53
C ILE A 11 13.91 5.92 18.57
N PHE A 12 13.08 4.93 18.80
CA PHE A 12 12.02 4.98 19.81
C PHE A 12 12.45 4.20 21.05
N ASP A 13 12.20 4.75 22.22
CA ASP A 13 11.95 3.91 23.38
C ASP A 13 10.56 3.23 23.28
N MET A 14 10.35 2.18 24.08
CA MET A 14 9.08 1.49 24.20
C MET A 14 8.22 1.95 25.39
N ASP A 15 8.66 1.63 26.62
CA ASP A 15 7.85 1.67 27.84
C ASP A 15 7.80 3.09 28.38
N GLY A 16 6.61 3.69 28.43
CA GLY A 16 6.49 5.11 28.77
C GLY A 16 6.72 6.03 27.58
N THR A 17 7.11 5.50 26.41
CA THR A 17 7.23 6.26 25.14
C THR A 17 6.17 5.83 24.12
N LEU A 18 6.33 4.68 23.45
CA LEU A 18 5.36 4.19 22.46
C LEU A 18 4.10 3.62 23.12
N ILE A 19 4.25 3.03 24.31
CA ILE A 19 3.16 2.45 25.07
C ILE A 19 3.04 3.10 26.45
N ASP A 20 1.81 3.22 26.93
CA ASP A 20 1.49 3.55 28.31
C ASP A 20 1.52 2.24 29.13
N SER A 21 2.68 1.95 29.72
CA SER A 21 2.92 0.72 30.48
C SER A 21 3.35 0.95 31.93
N MET A 22 3.53 2.20 32.38
CA MET A 22 3.99 2.50 33.75
C MET A 22 3.02 1.99 34.82
N HIS A 23 1.72 2.07 34.55
CA HIS A 23 0.69 1.52 35.43
C HIS A 23 0.73 -0.02 35.50
N ILE A 24 1.22 -0.70 34.46
CA ILE A 24 1.38 -2.17 34.47
C ILE A 24 2.46 -2.56 35.48
N TRP A 25 3.56 -1.81 35.53
CA TRP A 25 4.64 -2.07 36.48
C TRP A 25 4.25 -1.70 37.92
N GLN A 26 3.44 -0.66 38.12
CA GLN A 26 2.82 -0.36 39.42
C GLN A 26 1.96 -1.54 39.91
N ASP A 27 1.07 -2.07 39.07
CA ASP A 27 0.26 -3.25 39.39
C ASP A 27 1.13 -4.48 39.76
N VAL A 28 2.27 -4.64 39.07
CA VAL A 28 3.21 -5.75 39.28
C VAL A 28 3.92 -5.59 40.63
N ASP A 29 4.42 -4.40 40.95
CA ASP A 29 5.07 -4.10 42.23
C ASP A 29 4.11 -4.35 43.40
N GLU A 30 2.87 -3.86 43.30
CA GLU A 30 1.84 -4.05 44.32
C GLU A 30 1.56 -5.53 44.59
N GLN A 31 1.35 -6.31 43.53
CA GLN A 31 1.14 -7.76 43.65
C GLN A 31 2.36 -8.49 44.19
N PHE A 32 3.56 -8.12 43.73
CA PHE A 32 4.82 -8.73 44.10
C PHE A 32 5.14 -8.55 45.60
N PHE A 33 4.98 -7.33 46.13
CA PHE A 33 5.19 -7.07 47.55
C PHE A 33 4.04 -7.62 48.41
N ALA A 34 2.79 -7.58 47.93
CA ALA A 34 1.64 -8.13 48.65
C ALA A 34 1.78 -9.66 48.87
N ARG A 35 2.32 -10.41 47.89
CA ARG A 35 2.63 -11.84 48.05
C ARG A 35 3.64 -12.12 49.16
N ARG A 36 4.42 -11.12 49.58
CA ARG A 36 5.38 -11.18 50.69
C ARG A 36 4.83 -10.55 51.97
N GLY A 37 3.54 -10.18 51.99
CA GLY A 37 2.90 -9.55 53.15
C GLY A 37 3.40 -8.13 53.42
N MET A 38 3.99 -7.47 52.42
CA MET A 38 4.58 -6.14 52.52
C MET A 38 3.83 -5.15 51.61
N PRO A 39 3.68 -3.87 52.01
CA PRO A 39 3.33 -2.82 51.06
C PRO A 39 4.54 -2.49 50.16
N VAL A 40 4.29 -1.88 49.00
CA VAL A 40 5.37 -1.31 48.17
C VAL A 40 6.12 -0.26 49.01
N PRO A 41 7.46 -0.33 49.13
CA PRO A 41 8.21 0.63 49.91
C PRO A 41 8.04 2.06 49.38
N GLN A 42 7.97 3.04 50.29
CA GLN A 42 7.85 4.45 49.91
C GLN A 42 9.07 4.88 49.08
N GLY A 43 8.83 5.52 47.93
CA GLY A 43 9.88 5.98 47.01
C GLY A 43 10.50 4.88 46.13
N TYR A 44 10.05 3.62 46.26
CA TYR A 44 10.63 2.49 45.53
C TYR A 44 10.69 2.72 44.01
N GLN A 45 9.58 3.18 43.41
CA GLN A 45 9.49 3.39 41.97
C GLN A 45 10.43 4.49 41.47
N GLU A 46 10.58 5.58 42.21
CA GLU A 46 11.53 6.65 41.89
C GLU A 46 12.98 6.15 41.95
N GLU A 47 13.28 5.29 42.93
CA GLU A 47 14.61 4.71 43.10
C GLU A 47 14.97 3.70 42.00
N ILE A 48 14.00 2.98 41.44
CA ILE A 48 14.26 2.00 40.37
C ILE A 48 14.05 2.54 38.95
N ALA A 49 13.42 3.71 38.79
CA ALA A 49 13.03 4.27 37.49
C ALA A 49 14.20 4.48 36.49
N HIS A 50 15.45 4.45 36.94
CA HIS A 50 16.64 4.62 36.11
C HIS A 50 17.43 3.32 35.87
N LEU A 51 16.99 2.21 36.47
CA LEU A 51 17.65 0.91 36.44
C LEU A 51 17.04 0.02 35.35
N GLY A 52 17.85 -0.85 34.75
CA GLY A 52 17.36 -1.91 33.87
C GLY A 52 16.66 -3.03 34.64
N PHE A 53 15.87 -3.87 33.96
CA PHE A 53 15.04 -4.92 34.57
C PHE A 53 15.80 -5.83 35.57
N ARG A 54 17.02 -6.25 35.22
CA ARG A 54 17.89 -7.03 36.11
C ARG A 54 18.49 -6.23 37.25
N GLU A 55 18.83 -4.97 37.01
CA GLU A 55 19.36 -4.07 38.04
C GLU A 55 18.29 -3.76 39.09
N CYS A 56 17.02 -3.60 38.69
CA CYS A 56 15.89 -3.52 39.60
C CYS A 56 15.82 -4.76 40.50
N ALA A 57 15.93 -5.97 39.94
CA ALA A 57 15.88 -7.20 40.74
C ALA A 57 17.01 -7.25 41.78
N ARG A 58 18.23 -6.89 41.39
CA ARG A 58 19.38 -6.78 42.31
C ARG A 58 19.12 -5.77 43.42
N TYR A 59 18.69 -4.57 43.06
CA TYR A 59 18.39 -3.51 44.01
C TYR A 59 17.34 -3.95 45.03
N THR A 60 16.28 -4.62 44.57
CA THR A 60 15.18 -5.08 45.41
C THR A 60 15.61 -6.19 46.36
N VAL A 61 16.45 -7.13 45.90
CA VAL A 61 17.06 -8.15 46.76
C VAL A 61 17.96 -7.49 47.81
N GLU A 62 18.91 -6.66 47.40
CA GLU A 62 19.89 -6.06 48.31
C GLU A 62 19.25 -5.18 49.39
N LYS A 63 18.24 -4.39 49.03
CA LYS A 63 17.65 -3.39 49.92
C LYS A 63 16.45 -3.88 50.71
N TYR A 64 15.60 -4.73 50.12
CA TYR A 64 14.30 -5.09 50.71
C TYR A 64 14.14 -6.59 50.99
N LEU A 65 14.80 -7.45 50.20
CA LEU A 65 14.59 -8.90 50.23
C LEU A 65 15.90 -9.70 50.18
N PRO A 66 16.84 -9.51 51.14
CA PRO A 66 18.19 -10.10 51.09
C PRO A 66 18.22 -11.64 51.16
N GLN A 67 17.10 -12.27 51.53
CA GLN A 67 16.91 -13.71 51.56
C GLN A 67 16.49 -14.32 50.21
N GLU A 68 16.07 -13.50 49.24
CA GLU A 68 15.63 -13.93 47.91
C GLU A 68 16.78 -13.89 46.90
N ARG A 69 16.57 -14.46 45.71
CA ARG A 69 17.54 -14.40 44.59
C ARG A 69 17.00 -13.54 43.46
N GLU A 70 17.90 -12.83 42.75
CA GLU A 70 17.55 -12.00 41.59
C GLU A 70 16.72 -12.79 40.56
N GLU A 71 17.09 -14.05 40.30
CA GLU A 71 16.41 -14.91 39.33
C GLU A 71 14.98 -15.24 39.72
N THR A 72 14.69 -15.38 41.03
CA THR A 72 13.34 -15.65 41.52
C THR A 72 12.43 -14.44 41.30
N LEU A 73 12.93 -13.24 41.60
CA LEU A 73 12.20 -11.98 41.37
C LEU A 73 11.89 -11.77 39.89
N ILE A 74 12.90 -11.94 39.03
CA ILE A 74 12.78 -11.83 37.58
C ILE A 74 11.72 -12.79 37.04
N ALA A 75 11.72 -14.05 37.49
CA ALA A 75 10.74 -15.04 37.06
C ALA A 75 9.32 -14.67 37.47
N GLU A 76 9.14 -14.17 38.70
CA GLU A 76 7.83 -13.77 39.23
C GLU A 76 7.30 -12.49 38.56
N TRP A 77 8.14 -11.46 38.38
CA TRP A 77 7.76 -10.26 37.63
C TRP A 77 7.36 -10.59 36.20
N ARG A 78 8.07 -11.51 35.54
CA ARG A 78 7.67 -12.02 34.22
C ARG A 78 6.32 -12.70 34.23
N GLU A 79 6.05 -13.58 35.20
CA GLU A 79 4.74 -14.24 35.33
C GLU A 79 3.61 -13.22 35.46
N LEU A 80 3.81 -12.18 36.29
CA LEU A 80 2.81 -11.15 36.56
C LEU A 80 2.55 -10.21 35.37
N SER A 81 3.56 -9.97 34.53
CA SER A 81 3.51 -8.95 33.47
C SER A 81 3.32 -9.50 32.06
N LEU A 82 3.88 -10.67 31.72
CA LEU A 82 4.01 -11.13 30.33
C LEU A 82 2.68 -11.21 29.60
N HIS A 83 1.63 -11.71 30.25
CA HIS A 83 0.29 -11.80 29.64
C HIS A 83 -0.25 -10.43 29.19
N ARG A 84 0.10 -9.34 29.88
CA ARG A 84 -0.34 -7.98 29.51
C ARG A 84 0.26 -7.55 28.17
N TYR A 85 1.50 -7.95 27.88
CA TYR A 85 2.21 -7.63 26.64
C TYR A 85 1.93 -8.61 25.50
N THR A 86 1.62 -9.86 25.80
CA THR A 86 1.38 -10.90 24.77
C THR A 86 -0.09 -11.09 24.40
N SER A 87 -1.01 -10.37 25.07
CA SER A 87 -2.45 -10.51 24.83
C SER A 87 -2.85 -9.95 23.45
N PRO A 88 -3.85 -10.53 22.75
CA PRO A 88 -4.38 -9.97 21.50
C PRO A 88 -4.90 -8.53 21.62
N VAL A 89 -5.19 -8.06 22.84
CA VAL A 89 -5.61 -6.67 23.10
C VAL A 89 -4.46 -5.76 23.50
N ALA A 90 -3.20 -6.22 23.49
CA ALA A 90 -2.05 -5.44 23.94
C ALA A 90 -1.84 -4.16 23.10
N ALA A 91 -2.34 -4.12 21.86
CA ALA A 91 -2.36 -2.91 21.05
C ALA A 91 -3.08 -1.71 21.72
N LYS A 92 -4.00 -1.96 22.67
CA LYS A 92 -4.64 -0.88 23.43
C LYS A 92 -3.69 -0.08 24.31
N TYR A 93 -2.51 -0.62 24.61
CA TYR A 93 -1.50 0.04 25.45
C TYR A 93 -0.66 1.04 24.65
N PHE A 94 -0.74 1.07 23.31
CA PHE A 94 -0.11 2.16 22.56
C PHE A 94 -0.66 3.51 22.99
N LYS A 95 0.23 4.48 23.16
CA LYS A 95 -0.20 5.87 23.30
C LYS A 95 -0.94 6.30 22.05
N ALA A 96 -1.95 7.14 22.24
CA ALA A 96 -2.75 7.69 21.15
C ALA A 96 -1.83 8.34 20.10
N GLY A 97 -1.94 7.91 18.84
CA GLY A 97 -1.15 8.44 17.72
C GLY A 97 0.27 7.87 17.56
N ALA A 98 0.78 7.07 18.51
CA ALA A 98 2.12 6.49 18.40
C ALA A 98 2.29 5.55 17.19
N PRO A 99 1.36 4.59 16.92
CA PRO A 99 1.45 3.76 15.71
C PRO A 99 1.39 4.60 14.43
N SER A 100 0.55 5.64 14.40
CA SER A 100 0.40 6.54 13.25
C SER A 100 1.70 7.30 12.98
N LEU A 101 2.38 7.81 14.01
CA LEU A 101 3.68 8.46 13.87
C LEU A 101 4.74 7.49 13.33
N VAL A 102 4.81 6.27 13.86
CA VAL A 102 5.74 5.23 13.37
C VAL A 102 5.52 4.95 11.89
N ARG A 103 4.26 4.75 11.47
CA ARG A 103 3.92 4.54 10.05
C ARG A 103 4.28 5.74 9.18
N ALA A 104 3.97 6.95 9.63
CA ALA A 104 4.25 8.17 8.89
C ALA A 104 5.76 8.40 8.70
N LEU A 105 6.57 8.17 9.73
CA LEU A 105 8.03 8.29 9.64
C LEU A 105 8.64 7.21 8.74
N TYR A 106 8.14 5.98 8.81
CA TYR A 106 8.54 4.91 7.87
C TYR A 106 8.20 5.29 6.42
N ALA A 107 6.97 5.74 6.17
CA ALA A 107 6.52 6.17 4.85
C ALA A 107 7.33 7.37 4.32
N ALA A 108 7.78 8.27 5.20
CA ALA A 108 8.70 9.35 4.87
C ALA A 108 10.16 8.90 4.67
N GLY A 109 10.41 7.59 4.57
CA GLY A 109 11.72 7.01 4.28
C GLY A 109 12.72 7.02 5.43
N LYS A 110 12.26 7.26 6.67
CA LYS A 110 13.15 7.23 7.85
C LYS A 110 13.39 5.79 8.28
N ARG A 111 14.64 5.46 8.62
CA ARG A 111 14.99 4.15 9.19
C ARG A 111 14.61 4.12 10.66
N LEU A 112 13.89 3.09 11.10
CA LEU A 112 13.34 3.03 12.46
C LEU A 112 14.05 1.99 13.32
N SER A 113 14.36 2.33 14.57
CA SER A 113 14.87 1.37 15.57
C SER A 113 14.18 1.54 16.91
N LEU A 114 14.14 0.46 17.70
CA LEU A 114 13.75 0.48 19.10
C LEU A 114 14.98 0.39 20.01
N ALA A 115 15.04 1.23 21.04
CA ALA A 115 16.03 1.21 22.12
C ALA A 115 15.32 1.03 23.47
N THR A 116 15.30 -0.19 24.01
CA THR A 116 14.49 -0.51 25.20
C THR A 116 15.29 -1.20 26.31
N ALA A 117 14.85 -1.01 27.56
CA ALA A 117 15.34 -1.80 28.69
C ALA A 117 14.63 -3.16 28.82
N SER A 118 13.52 -3.35 28.11
CA SER A 118 12.69 -4.55 28.14
C SER A 118 13.26 -5.65 27.22
N SER A 119 13.06 -6.91 27.58
CA SER A 119 13.44 -8.05 26.76
C SER A 119 12.49 -8.24 25.57
N GLU A 120 12.96 -8.95 24.54
CA GLU A 120 12.22 -9.22 23.29
C GLU A 120 10.84 -9.86 23.51
N GLU A 121 10.72 -10.68 24.54
CA GLU A 121 9.46 -11.33 24.93
C GLU A 121 8.34 -10.34 25.29
N PHE A 122 8.68 -9.11 25.69
CA PHE A 122 7.72 -8.05 25.98
C PHE A 122 7.46 -7.17 24.76
N PHE A 123 8.52 -6.68 24.11
CA PHE A 123 8.33 -5.64 23.09
C PHE A 123 7.78 -6.17 21.77
N LEU A 124 8.26 -7.32 21.31
CA LEU A 124 7.97 -7.80 19.97
C LEU A 124 6.49 -8.18 19.79
N PRO A 125 5.83 -8.87 20.76
CA PRO A 125 4.40 -9.16 20.67
C PRO A 125 3.54 -7.90 20.55
N VAL A 126 3.80 -6.87 21.38
CA VAL A 126 3.02 -5.63 21.35
C VAL A 126 3.17 -4.90 20.02
N LEU A 127 4.41 -4.79 19.50
CA LEU A 127 4.65 -4.17 18.19
C LEU A 127 3.97 -4.95 17.05
N LYS A 128 3.89 -6.29 17.15
CA LYS A 128 3.18 -7.14 16.18
C LYS A 128 1.67 -6.91 16.26
N THR A 129 1.09 -6.89 17.46
CA THR A 129 -0.35 -6.61 17.65
C THR A 129 -0.72 -5.20 17.21
N GLY A 130 0.18 -4.22 17.38
CA GLY A 130 0.03 -2.87 16.83
C GLY A 130 0.29 -2.76 15.32
N GLY A 131 0.70 -3.85 14.66
CA GLY A 131 0.95 -3.91 13.22
C GLY A 131 2.11 -3.02 12.75
N VAL A 132 3.09 -2.72 13.61
CA VAL A 132 4.22 -1.83 13.31
C VAL A 132 5.58 -2.51 13.41
N ALA A 133 5.65 -3.76 13.88
CA ALA A 133 6.92 -4.48 14.07
C ALA A 133 7.79 -4.52 12.80
N ASP A 134 7.20 -4.81 11.64
CA ASP A 134 7.93 -4.97 10.38
C ASP A 134 8.44 -3.64 9.80
N LEU A 135 8.04 -2.49 10.40
CA LEU A 135 8.53 -1.16 10.01
C LEU A 135 9.87 -0.81 10.67
N PHE A 136 10.26 -1.54 11.72
CA PHE A 136 11.54 -1.34 12.41
C PHE A 136 12.65 -2.14 11.73
N SER A 137 13.74 -1.44 11.39
CA SER A 137 14.93 -2.07 10.78
C SER A 137 15.83 -2.74 11.83
N ALA A 138 15.71 -2.37 13.10
CA ALA A 138 16.50 -2.96 14.18
C ALA A 138 15.85 -2.79 15.55
N PHE A 139 15.99 -3.81 16.42
CA PHE A 139 15.70 -3.73 17.84
C PHE A 139 17.01 -3.82 18.62
N VAL A 140 17.16 -3.02 19.68
CA VAL A 140 18.34 -3.00 20.54
C VAL A 140 17.89 -2.92 22.00
N THR A 141 18.45 -3.79 22.83
CA THR A 141 18.21 -3.78 24.28
C THR A 141 19.41 -3.23 25.05
N VAL A 142 19.19 -2.72 26.26
CA VAL A 142 20.29 -2.31 27.16
C VAL A 142 21.22 -3.48 27.50
N ASP A 143 20.69 -4.71 27.58
CA ASP A 143 21.49 -5.92 27.78
C ASP A 143 22.45 -6.17 26.60
N GLU A 144 21.99 -5.95 25.36
CA GLU A 144 22.84 -6.04 24.17
C GLU A 144 23.91 -4.93 24.15
N ALA A 145 23.55 -3.73 24.56
CA ALA A 145 24.45 -2.58 24.62
C ALA A 145 25.46 -2.65 25.78
N GLY A 146 25.16 -3.42 26.83
CA GLY A 146 26.02 -3.65 27.99
C GLY A 146 25.99 -2.55 29.06
N LYS A 147 25.20 -1.49 28.89
CA LYS A 147 24.98 -0.42 29.88
C LYS A 147 23.53 0.06 29.85
N ASN A 148 23.06 0.57 30.99
CA ASN A 148 21.76 1.22 31.08
C ASN A 148 21.72 2.53 30.27
N LYS A 149 20.51 3.09 30.12
CA LYS A 149 20.25 4.30 29.34
C LYS A 149 20.84 5.59 29.94
N GLY A 150 21.47 5.53 31.12
CA GLY A 150 22.32 6.62 31.59
C GLY A 150 23.57 6.83 30.74
N PHE A 151 23.88 5.88 29.87
CA PHE A 151 24.99 5.91 28.92
C PHE A 151 24.48 5.86 27.47
N PRO A 152 25.24 6.42 26.51
CA PRO A 152 24.79 6.51 25.12
C PRO A 152 24.83 5.18 24.34
N ASP A 153 25.36 4.11 24.93
CA ASP A 153 25.73 2.87 24.25
C ASP A 153 24.56 2.23 23.48
N VAL A 154 23.35 2.20 24.05
CA VAL A 154 22.16 1.64 23.38
C VAL A 154 21.77 2.44 22.14
N PHE A 155 21.79 3.77 22.22
CA PHE A 155 21.45 4.65 21.11
C PHE A 155 22.52 4.59 20.01
N LEU A 156 23.81 4.58 20.40
CA LEU A 156 24.93 4.42 19.46
C LEU A 156 24.85 3.08 18.71
N LEU A 157 24.43 2.02 19.41
CA LEU A 157 24.23 0.71 18.79
C LEU A 157 23.04 0.71 17.82
N CYS A 158 21.93 1.38 18.15
CA CYS A 158 20.83 1.61 17.19
C CYS A 158 21.35 2.31 15.92
N ALA A 159 22.03 3.46 16.05
CA ALA A 159 22.56 4.20 14.91
C ALA A 159 23.49 3.34 14.03
N LYS A 160 24.35 2.54 14.66
CA LYS A 160 25.24 1.58 13.99
C LYS A 160 24.45 0.52 13.20
N LYS A 161 23.44 -0.12 13.80
CA LYS A 161 22.61 -1.13 13.12
C LYS A 161 21.80 -0.51 11.98
N LEU A 162 21.36 0.73 12.13
CA LEU A 162 20.66 1.48 11.08
C LEU A 162 21.59 2.01 9.98
N GLY A 163 22.91 1.90 10.13
CA GLY A 163 23.89 2.37 9.15
C GLY A 163 23.86 3.88 8.93
N VAL A 164 23.67 4.66 10.00
CA VAL A 164 23.64 6.13 9.98
C VAL A 164 24.58 6.71 11.04
N ARG A 165 24.91 8.00 10.94
CA ARG A 165 25.69 8.70 11.98
C ARG A 165 24.77 9.12 13.14
N PRO A 166 25.26 9.19 14.39
CA PRO A 166 24.46 9.67 15.52
C PRO A 166 23.79 11.03 15.30
N GLN A 167 24.46 11.96 14.61
CA GLN A 167 23.92 13.30 14.32
C GLN A 167 22.76 13.30 13.32
N GLU A 168 22.49 12.15 12.69
CA GLU A 168 21.37 11.94 11.76
C GLU A 168 20.20 11.21 12.45
N CYS A 169 20.28 11.00 13.76
CA CYS A 169 19.26 10.32 14.56
C CYS A 169 18.41 11.31 15.36
N LEU A 170 17.12 10.99 15.46
CA LEU A 170 16.18 11.56 16.42
C LEU A 170 15.74 10.47 17.40
N VAL A 171 15.84 10.74 18.70
CA VAL A 171 15.42 9.82 19.78
C VAL A 171 14.14 10.30 20.43
N PHE A 172 13.12 9.45 20.49
CA PHE A 172 11.91 9.66 21.29
C PHE A 172 12.03 8.91 22.61
N GLU A 173 11.91 9.62 23.72
CA GLU A 173 12.09 9.02 25.04
C GLU A 173 11.39 9.80 26.16
N ASP A 174 10.94 9.12 27.22
CA ASP A 174 10.25 9.70 28.37
C ASP A 174 11.19 9.98 29.57
N ASN A 175 12.33 9.30 29.63
CA ASN A 175 13.28 9.41 30.74
C ASN A 175 14.37 10.49 30.53
N LEU A 176 14.56 11.36 31.53
CA LEU A 176 15.53 12.47 31.48
C LEU A 176 16.98 12.01 31.33
N THR A 177 17.36 10.92 32.00
CA THR A 177 18.73 10.41 31.96
C THR A 177 19.05 9.88 30.56
N ALA A 178 18.07 9.24 29.93
CA ALA A 178 18.17 8.72 28.58
C ALA A 178 18.21 9.84 27.52
N ILE A 179 17.40 10.90 27.67
CA ILE A 179 17.50 12.10 26.84
C ILE A 179 18.90 12.71 26.91
N ARG A 180 19.45 12.89 28.12
CA ARG A 180 20.81 13.44 28.30
C ARG A 180 21.88 12.58 27.64
N SER A 181 21.79 11.26 27.76
CA SER A 181 22.78 10.36 27.17
C SER A 181 22.69 10.33 25.63
N ALA A 182 21.48 10.36 25.06
CA ALA A 182 21.28 10.51 23.61
C ALA A 182 21.87 11.83 23.08
N LYS A 183 21.66 12.95 23.79
CA LYS A 183 22.27 14.24 23.41
C LYS A 183 23.80 14.21 23.53
N ALA A 184 24.34 13.57 24.56
CA ALA A 184 25.79 13.38 24.69
C ALA A 184 26.39 12.56 23.54
N ALA A 185 25.61 11.69 22.89
CA ALA A 185 25.98 10.99 21.65
C ALA A 185 25.90 11.87 20.39
N GLY A 186 25.41 13.11 20.51
CA GLY A 186 25.22 14.05 19.41
C GLY A 186 23.92 13.86 18.63
N MET A 187 22.94 13.13 19.19
CA MET A 187 21.63 12.92 18.57
C MET A 187 20.65 14.04 18.92
N GLN A 188 19.64 14.22 18.07
CA GLN A 188 18.48 15.04 18.39
C GLN A 188 17.51 14.26 19.28
N THR A 189 16.75 14.94 20.12
CA THR A 189 15.89 14.30 21.13
C THR A 189 14.52 14.95 21.22
N ALA A 190 13.48 14.13 21.30
CA ALA A 190 12.10 14.51 21.59
C ALA A 190 11.65 13.81 22.87
N ALA A 191 11.41 14.58 23.92
CA ALA A 191 10.91 14.02 25.17
C ALA A 191 9.41 13.70 25.06
N VAL A 192 8.95 12.54 25.53
CA VAL A 192 7.53 12.14 25.48
C VAL A 192 6.95 12.13 26.90
N SER A 193 5.76 12.71 27.07
CA SER A 193 5.07 12.76 28.36
C SER A 193 4.53 11.39 28.77
N ASP A 194 4.86 10.91 29.97
CA ASP A 194 4.38 9.63 30.55
C ASP A 194 2.98 9.74 31.21
N GLY A 195 2.49 10.96 31.46
CA GLY A 195 1.15 11.23 31.99
C GLY A 195 0.96 11.02 33.50
N GLN A 196 1.95 10.51 34.24
CA GLN A 196 1.76 10.09 35.65
C GLN A 196 2.71 10.71 36.68
N THR A 197 3.86 11.28 36.30
CA THR A 197 4.82 11.75 37.30
C THR A 197 4.56 13.21 37.74
N LEU A 198 4.21 13.38 39.03
CA LEU A 198 3.74 14.63 39.65
C LEU A 198 4.84 15.70 39.83
N ALA A 199 4.56 16.93 39.37
CA ALA A 199 5.35 18.16 39.41
C ALA A 199 6.31 18.42 38.22
N HIS A 200 5.71 18.78 37.07
CA HIS A 200 6.31 19.53 35.98
C HIS A 200 7.72 19.08 35.52
N HIS A 201 7.78 18.59 34.29
CA HIS A 201 9.02 18.30 33.57
C HIS A 201 9.80 19.51 32.96
N PRO A 202 9.95 20.74 33.51
CA PRO A 202 11.00 21.70 33.20
C PRO A 202 12.33 21.10 32.81
N ALA A 203 12.81 20.06 33.50
CA ALA A 203 14.07 19.44 33.15
C ALA A 203 14.02 18.75 31.77
N LEU A 204 13.00 17.92 31.47
CA LEU A 204 12.88 17.33 30.13
C LEU A 204 12.63 18.39 29.06
N ARG A 205 11.73 19.34 29.32
CA ARG A 205 11.42 20.42 28.36
C ARG A 205 12.61 21.33 28.08
N ALA A 206 13.47 21.56 29.07
CA ALA A 206 14.67 22.39 28.92
C ALA A 206 15.81 21.64 28.24
N GLU A 207 15.90 20.32 28.43
CA GLU A 207 17.03 19.51 27.95
C GLU A 207 16.76 18.91 26.57
N ALA A 208 15.53 18.45 26.27
CA ALA A 208 15.19 17.87 24.97
C ALA A 208 15.08 18.96 23.88
N ASP A 209 15.28 18.57 22.62
CA ASP A 209 15.17 19.49 21.48
C ASP A 209 13.70 19.77 21.11
N ASP A 210 12.79 18.89 21.54
CA ASP A 210 11.35 19.04 21.50
C ASP A 210 10.66 18.26 22.65
N PHE A 211 9.39 18.58 22.92
CA PHE A 211 8.58 17.92 23.96
C PHE A 211 7.18 17.58 23.45
N ILE A 212 6.80 16.32 23.61
CA ILE A 212 5.60 15.71 23.04
C ILE A 212 4.65 15.32 24.15
N GLU A 213 3.53 16.02 24.20
CA GLU A 213 2.40 15.67 25.08
C GLU A 213 1.43 14.69 24.41
N ASP A 214 1.27 14.82 23.10
CA ASP A 214 0.33 14.05 22.29
C ASP A 214 0.93 13.79 20.91
N PHE A 215 1.00 12.53 20.51
CA PHE A 215 1.59 12.18 19.22
C PHE A 215 0.74 12.67 18.04
N TYR A 216 -0.57 12.82 18.18
CA TYR A 216 -1.39 13.40 17.11
C TYR A 216 -1.12 14.89 16.89
N ALA A 217 -0.97 15.67 17.97
CA ALA A 217 -0.61 17.07 17.91
C ALA A 217 0.80 17.25 17.30
N PHE A 218 1.77 16.45 17.76
CA PHE A 218 3.11 16.44 17.18
C PHE A 218 3.09 16.06 15.69
N LEU A 219 2.35 15.02 15.34
CA LEU A 219 2.20 14.59 13.95
C LEU A 219 1.57 15.69 13.08
N LYS A 220 0.56 16.42 13.57
CA LYS A 220 0.00 17.58 12.88
C LYS A 220 1.01 18.70 12.69
N GLN A 221 1.80 19.01 13.72
CA GLN A 221 2.83 20.04 13.66
C GLN A 221 3.88 19.70 12.60
N ILE A 222 4.48 18.51 12.66
CA ILE A 222 5.50 18.08 11.70
C ILE A 222 4.92 17.91 10.29
N ASN A 223 3.63 17.64 10.13
CA ASN A 223 3.01 17.64 8.79
C ASN A 223 2.85 19.04 8.21
N SER A 224 2.54 20.02 9.05
CA SER A 224 2.44 21.42 8.61
C SER A 224 3.80 22.00 8.24
N GLU A 225 4.88 21.54 8.88
CA GLU A 225 6.24 22.05 8.71
C GLU A 225 7.06 21.22 7.69
N GLU A 226 6.89 19.89 7.67
CA GLU A 226 7.74 18.92 6.96
C GLU A 226 6.96 17.94 6.04
N LYS A 227 5.62 18.00 6.03
CA LYS A 227 4.73 17.13 5.19
C LYS A 227 5.00 15.62 5.32
N ILE A 228 4.97 15.08 6.54
CA ILE A 228 5.31 13.67 6.82
C ILE A 228 4.13 12.70 6.59
N MET A 229 2.87 13.13 6.76
CA MET A 229 1.67 12.39 6.37
C MET A 229 1.14 12.86 5.02
N TYR A 230 0.49 11.93 4.32
CA TYR A 230 -0.29 12.24 3.12
C TYR A 230 -1.24 13.41 3.39
N THR A 231 -1.17 14.40 2.52
CA THR A 231 -2.13 15.48 2.44
C THR A 231 -2.53 15.60 0.99
N SER A 232 -3.83 15.49 0.72
CA SER A 232 -4.34 15.70 -0.63
C SER A 232 -3.94 17.08 -1.13
N LYS A 233 -3.31 17.13 -2.31
CA LYS A 233 -2.85 18.37 -2.95
C LYS A 233 -3.98 19.28 -3.40
N LEU A 234 -5.17 18.70 -3.60
CA LEU A 234 -6.38 19.39 -4.02
C LEU A 234 -7.46 19.25 -2.95
N SER A 235 -8.31 20.26 -2.79
CA SER A 235 -9.55 20.13 -2.03
C SER A 235 -10.51 19.13 -2.70
N LEU A 236 -11.56 18.72 -1.99
CA LEU A 236 -12.55 17.78 -2.53
C LEU A 236 -13.23 18.33 -3.80
N ILE A 237 -13.59 19.62 -3.81
CA ILE A 237 -14.23 20.25 -4.97
C ILE A 237 -13.26 20.46 -6.15
N GLU A 238 -11.98 20.74 -5.88
CA GLU A 238 -10.96 20.78 -6.92
C GLU A 238 -10.70 19.40 -7.50
N THR A 239 -10.72 18.36 -6.66
CA THR A 239 -10.60 16.97 -7.08
C THR A 239 -11.71 16.59 -8.06
N GLU A 240 -12.98 16.91 -7.75
CA GLU A 240 -14.12 16.69 -8.67
C GLU A 240 -13.95 17.40 -10.02
N ARG A 241 -13.49 18.66 -10.00
CA ARG A 241 -13.24 19.44 -11.24
C ARG A 241 -12.12 18.82 -12.07
N ALA A 242 -11.05 18.39 -11.40
CA ALA A 242 -9.88 17.79 -12.01
C ALA A 242 -10.20 16.40 -12.60
N ILE A 243 -11.01 15.58 -11.91
CA ILE A 243 -11.53 14.30 -12.45
C ILE A 243 -12.25 14.54 -13.77
N ARG A 244 -13.20 15.47 -13.82
CA ARG A 244 -13.93 15.80 -15.05
C ARG A 244 -12.98 16.22 -16.18
N GLU A 245 -11.97 17.02 -15.87
CA GLU A 245 -10.98 17.48 -16.83
C GLU A 245 -10.13 16.34 -17.38
N ILE A 246 -9.60 15.48 -16.52
CA ILE A 246 -8.87 14.26 -16.92
C ILE A 246 -9.73 13.44 -17.88
N LYS A 247 -10.99 13.17 -17.51
CA LYS A 247 -11.87 12.35 -18.34
C LYS A 247 -12.09 12.98 -19.72
N THR A 248 -12.39 14.28 -19.76
CA THR A 248 -12.62 15.00 -21.02
C THR A 248 -11.37 15.02 -21.92
N VAL A 249 -10.22 15.43 -21.37
CA VAL A 249 -8.98 15.59 -22.15
C VAL A 249 -8.46 14.25 -22.63
N PHE A 250 -8.51 13.22 -21.79
CA PHE A 250 -8.02 11.89 -22.14
C PHE A 250 -8.91 11.22 -23.19
N GLU A 251 -10.23 11.32 -23.08
CA GLU A 251 -11.15 10.80 -24.09
C GLU A 251 -10.91 11.39 -25.47
N ASP A 252 -10.78 12.72 -25.55
CA ASP A 252 -10.48 13.41 -26.80
C ASP A 252 -9.12 12.99 -27.37
N ALA A 253 -8.09 12.88 -26.52
CA ALA A 253 -6.75 12.47 -26.93
C ALA A 253 -6.73 11.01 -27.42
N LEU A 254 -7.38 10.10 -26.69
CA LEU A 254 -7.48 8.67 -27.03
C LEU A 254 -8.27 8.46 -28.33
N SER A 255 -9.40 9.16 -28.47
CA SER A 255 -10.25 9.12 -29.67
C SER A 255 -9.46 9.55 -30.92
N GLN A 256 -8.72 10.66 -30.83
CA GLN A 256 -7.89 11.15 -31.92
C GLN A 256 -6.71 10.22 -32.23
N ALA A 257 -6.04 9.69 -31.19
CA ALA A 257 -4.87 8.84 -31.34
C ALA A 257 -5.18 7.51 -32.06
N LEU A 258 -6.39 6.97 -31.84
CA LEU A 258 -6.78 5.63 -32.27
C LEU A 258 -7.97 5.60 -33.24
N ASN A 259 -8.43 6.76 -33.73
CA ASN A 259 -9.62 6.92 -34.59
C ASN A 259 -10.87 6.26 -33.98
N LEU A 260 -11.15 6.54 -32.71
CA LEU A 260 -12.26 5.92 -31.98
C LEU A 260 -13.48 6.82 -31.95
N THR A 261 -14.66 6.23 -32.10
CA THR A 261 -15.95 6.89 -31.90
C THR A 261 -16.55 6.46 -30.57
N ARG A 262 -17.00 7.42 -29.74
CA ARG A 262 -17.72 7.08 -28.50
C ARG A 262 -19.04 6.40 -28.83
N ILE A 263 -19.29 5.24 -28.26
CA ILE A 263 -20.56 4.49 -28.41
C ILE A 263 -21.12 4.15 -27.03
N SER A 264 -22.46 4.07 -26.92
CA SER A 264 -23.11 3.64 -25.68
C SER A 264 -22.86 2.16 -25.36
N ALA A 265 -22.39 1.87 -24.15
CA ALA A 265 -22.22 0.50 -23.65
C ALA A 265 -23.48 -0.05 -22.96
N PRO A 266 -23.66 -1.39 -22.98
CA PRO A 266 -24.57 -2.06 -22.06
C PRO A 266 -23.95 -2.11 -20.65
N LEU A 267 -24.78 -1.87 -19.63
CA LEU A 267 -24.42 -2.15 -18.23
C LEU A 267 -24.61 -3.64 -17.87
N PHE A 268 -25.50 -4.33 -18.59
CA PHE A 268 -25.82 -5.72 -18.37
C PHE A 268 -26.10 -6.45 -19.70
N VAL A 269 -25.80 -7.74 -19.73
CA VAL A 269 -26.04 -8.63 -20.87
C VAL A 269 -26.76 -9.90 -20.41
N THR A 270 -27.44 -10.60 -21.31
CA THR A 270 -28.04 -11.90 -20.97
C THR A 270 -26.94 -12.93 -20.75
N ARG A 271 -27.07 -13.77 -19.72
CA ARG A 271 -26.08 -14.81 -19.39
C ARG A 271 -25.85 -15.78 -20.56
N SER A 272 -26.90 -16.08 -21.31
CA SER A 272 -26.88 -16.97 -22.47
C SER A 272 -26.10 -16.43 -23.68
N SER A 273 -25.81 -15.12 -23.72
CA SER A 273 -25.12 -14.50 -24.87
C SER A 273 -23.65 -14.91 -25.00
N GLY A 274 -23.00 -15.26 -23.89
CA GLY A 274 -21.54 -15.47 -23.82
C GLY A 274 -20.72 -14.18 -23.97
N LEU A 275 -21.36 -13.00 -23.93
CA LEU A 275 -20.69 -11.71 -24.10
C LEU A 275 -20.06 -11.17 -22.81
N ASN A 276 -20.53 -11.59 -21.63
CA ASN A 276 -19.93 -11.17 -20.37
C ASN A 276 -18.53 -11.77 -20.22
N ASP A 277 -17.61 -11.00 -19.66
CA ASP A 277 -16.27 -11.47 -19.32
C ASP A 277 -16.32 -12.31 -18.04
N ASN A 278 -15.69 -13.47 -18.08
CA ASN A 278 -15.61 -14.39 -16.96
C ASN A 278 -14.35 -14.18 -16.12
N LEU A 279 -13.47 -13.22 -16.46
CA LEU A 279 -12.20 -12.98 -15.76
C LEU A 279 -11.40 -14.29 -15.64
N ASN A 280 -11.06 -14.72 -14.41
CA ASN A 280 -10.38 -15.99 -14.16
C ASN A 280 -11.33 -17.20 -14.05
N GLY A 281 -12.64 -16.97 -14.12
CA GLY A 281 -13.68 -18.00 -14.08
C GLY A 281 -14.15 -18.36 -12.68
N VAL A 282 -13.67 -17.68 -11.64
CA VAL A 282 -14.04 -17.92 -10.23
C VAL A 282 -14.94 -16.80 -9.69
N GLU A 283 -14.84 -15.61 -10.26
CA GLU A 283 -15.52 -14.39 -9.85
C GLU A 283 -17.00 -14.44 -10.24
N ARG A 284 -17.90 -14.10 -9.30
CA ARG A 284 -19.34 -14.18 -9.52
C ARG A 284 -19.89 -12.83 -10.03
N PRO A 285 -20.58 -12.79 -11.18
CA PRO A 285 -21.25 -11.56 -11.61
C PRO A 285 -22.48 -11.25 -10.75
N VAL A 286 -22.87 -9.98 -10.72
CA VAL A 286 -24.17 -9.56 -10.17
C VAL A 286 -25.25 -9.92 -11.19
N SER A 287 -26.14 -10.84 -10.82
CA SER A 287 -27.21 -11.35 -11.69
C SER A 287 -28.60 -10.98 -11.21
N PHE A 288 -29.54 -10.77 -12.13
CA PHE A 288 -30.95 -10.53 -11.85
C PHE A 288 -31.87 -11.10 -12.93
N GLU A 289 -33.13 -11.38 -12.59
CA GLU A 289 -34.14 -11.83 -13.55
C GLU A 289 -34.82 -10.63 -14.23
N VAL A 290 -34.91 -10.67 -15.55
CA VAL A 290 -35.64 -9.68 -16.34
C VAL A 290 -37.11 -10.08 -16.40
N LYS A 291 -37.96 -9.40 -15.61
CA LYS A 291 -39.41 -9.69 -15.50
C LYS A 291 -40.13 -9.87 -16.85
N ALA A 292 -39.75 -9.12 -17.87
CA ALA A 292 -40.43 -9.15 -19.17
C ALA A 292 -40.10 -10.39 -20.03
N THR A 293 -38.91 -10.97 -19.87
CA THR A 293 -38.44 -12.13 -20.66
C THR A 293 -38.29 -13.41 -19.83
N GLY A 294 -38.21 -13.30 -18.49
CA GLY A 294 -37.84 -14.38 -17.59
C GLY A 294 -36.37 -14.78 -17.67
N GLU A 295 -35.54 -14.06 -18.45
CA GLU A 295 -34.13 -14.38 -18.63
C GLU A 295 -33.27 -13.82 -17.49
N THR A 296 -32.17 -14.50 -17.18
CA THR A 296 -31.14 -13.99 -16.27
C THR A 296 -30.19 -13.06 -17.02
N ALA A 297 -30.14 -11.80 -16.59
CA ALA A 297 -29.15 -10.82 -16.98
C ALA A 297 -28.03 -10.73 -15.93
N GLU A 298 -26.84 -10.35 -16.38
CA GLU A 298 -25.65 -10.15 -15.55
C GLU A 298 -25.07 -8.76 -15.81
N VAL A 299 -24.71 -8.05 -14.74
CA VAL A 299 -23.88 -6.85 -14.82
C VAL A 299 -22.53 -7.26 -15.40
N VAL A 300 -22.03 -6.47 -16.35
CA VAL A 300 -20.78 -6.79 -17.04
C VAL A 300 -19.58 -6.65 -16.10
N HIS A 301 -18.62 -7.58 -16.17
CA HIS A 301 -17.29 -7.40 -15.55
C HIS A 301 -16.33 -6.61 -16.45
N SER A 302 -16.51 -6.76 -17.77
CA SER A 302 -15.81 -6.05 -18.84
C SER A 302 -16.61 -6.21 -20.14
N LEU A 303 -16.42 -5.29 -21.10
CA LEU A 303 -17.00 -5.38 -22.43
C LEU A 303 -16.06 -5.99 -23.47
N ALA A 304 -14.96 -6.64 -23.07
CA ALA A 304 -13.94 -7.20 -23.95
C ALA A 304 -14.51 -7.90 -25.21
N LYS A 305 -15.45 -8.85 -25.03
CA LYS A 305 -16.10 -9.57 -26.15
C LYS A 305 -17.18 -8.72 -26.84
N TRP A 306 -17.94 -7.94 -26.08
CA TRP A 306 -19.01 -7.10 -26.63
C TRP A 306 -18.48 -6.05 -27.62
N LYS A 307 -17.34 -5.41 -27.34
CA LYS A 307 -16.78 -4.36 -28.21
C LYS A 307 -16.48 -4.89 -29.61
N ARG A 308 -15.89 -6.08 -29.71
CA ARG A 308 -15.61 -6.73 -31.00
C ARG A 308 -16.88 -7.09 -31.76
N TYR A 309 -17.90 -7.60 -31.04
CA TYR A 309 -19.22 -7.84 -31.63
C TYR A 309 -19.87 -6.53 -32.12
N ALA A 310 -19.76 -5.45 -31.36
CA ALA A 310 -20.30 -4.14 -31.72
C ALA A 310 -19.62 -3.56 -32.98
N LEU A 311 -18.30 -3.70 -33.13
CA LEU A 311 -17.58 -3.29 -34.34
C LEU A 311 -18.11 -4.00 -35.60
N ALA A 312 -18.37 -5.31 -35.51
CA ALA A 312 -18.97 -6.08 -36.61
C ALA A 312 -20.40 -5.60 -36.91
N LYS A 313 -21.23 -5.46 -35.87
CA LYS A 313 -22.63 -5.04 -35.98
C LYS A 313 -22.77 -3.66 -36.62
N TYR A 314 -21.93 -2.71 -36.23
CA TYR A 314 -21.92 -1.34 -36.74
C TYR A 314 -21.08 -1.16 -38.01
N ARG A 315 -20.41 -2.22 -38.47
CA ARG A 315 -19.62 -2.25 -39.72
C ARG A 315 -18.50 -1.19 -39.74
N PHE A 316 -17.72 -1.11 -38.66
CA PHE A 316 -16.54 -0.25 -38.61
C PHE A 316 -15.51 -0.64 -39.66
N GLY A 317 -14.86 0.36 -40.27
CA GLY A 317 -13.78 0.16 -41.23
C GLY A 317 -12.45 -0.18 -40.57
N VAL A 318 -11.52 -0.71 -41.35
CA VAL A 318 -10.14 -1.01 -40.91
C VAL A 318 -9.48 0.26 -40.36
N ARG A 319 -8.82 0.15 -39.20
CA ARG A 319 -8.16 1.22 -38.43
C ARG A 319 -9.09 2.28 -37.84
N PHE A 320 -10.38 1.99 -37.77
CA PHE A 320 -11.37 2.73 -36.99
C PHE A 320 -11.89 1.85 -35.86
N GLY A 321 -12.34 2.49 -34.79
CA GLY A 321 -12.80 1.77 -33.61
C GLY A 321 -13.84 2.51 -32.81
N LEU A 322 -14.16 1.94 -31.66
CA LEU A 322 -15.03 2.52 -30.66
C LEU A 322 -14.33 2.63 -29.31
N TYR A 323 -14.82 3.54 -28.48
CA TYR A 323 -14.60 3.49 -27.04
C TYR A 323 -15.91 3.73 -26.30
N THR A 324 -15.95 3.33 -25.04
CA THR A 324 -17.12 3.52 -24.18
C THR A 324 -16.70 3.70 -22.72
N ASP A 325 -17.56 4.37 -21.97
CA ASP A 325 -17.48 4.50 -20.51
C ASP A 325 -18.11 3.25 -19.88
N MET A 326 -17.27 2.26 -19.61
CA MET A 326 -17.69 1.01 -19.01
C MET A 326 -17.74 1.18 -17.48
N ASN A 327 -18.80 0.66 -16.88
CA ASN A 327 -18.97 0.58 -15.44
C ASN A 327 -19.30 -0.88 -15.08
N ALA A 328 -18.60 -1.42 -14.10
CA ALA A 328 -18.75 -2.78 -13.63
C ALA A 328 -18.82 -2.84 -12.09
N ILE A 329 -19.40 -3.93 -11.60
CA ILE A 329 -19.38 -4.28 -10.18
C ILE A 329 -18.65 -5.62 -10.03
N ARG A 330 -17.44 -5.58 -9.47
CA ARG A 330 -16.62 -6.75 -9.16
C ARG A 330 -16.79 -7.10 -7.68
N ARG A 331 -17.89 -7.77 -7.38
CA ARG A 331 -18.31 -8.05 -6.00
C ARG A 331 -17.38 -8.95 -5.18
N ASP A 332 -16.48 -9.67 -5.84
CA ASP A 332 -15.54 -10.62 -5.24
C ASP A 332 -14.09 -10.07 -5.29
N GLU A 333 -13.92 -8.76 -5.54
CA GLU A 333 -12.62 -8.08 -5.57
C GLU A 333 -12.06 -7.90 -4.14
N ASP A 334 -10.77 -8.20 -3.97
CA ASP A 334 -10.04 -7.83 -2.76
C ASP A 334 -9.75 -6.32 -2.80
N MET A 335 -10.31 -5.56 -1.86
CA MET A 335 -10.18 -4.11 -1.84
C MET A 335 -8.91 -3.65 -1.13
N ASP A 336 -8.23 -2.65 -1.70
CA ASP A 336 -7.07 -1.99 -1.13
C ASP A 336 -6.97 -0.55 -1.68
N ASN A 337 -5.83 0.11 -1.50
CA ASN A 337 -5.60 1.46 -2.02
C ASN A 337 -5.84 1.61 -3.54
N LEU A 338 -5.70 0.53 -4.30
CA LEU A 338 -5.77 0.50 -5.75
C LEU A 338 -7.03 -0.23 -6.28
N HIS A 339 -7.66 -1.07 -5.48
CA HIS A 339 -8.74 -1.98 -5.89
C HIS A 339 -10.05 -1.65 -5.20
N SER A 340 -11.14 -1.68 -5.96
CA SER A 340 -12.48 -1.38 -5.48
C SER A 340 -13.51 -2.26 -6.19
N ILE A 341 -14.62 -2.55 -5.51
CA ILE A 341 -15.73 -3.29 -6.12
C ILE A 341 -16.41 -2.52 -7.26
N TYR A 342 -16.29 -1.19 -7.28
CA TYR A 342 -16.70 -0.36 -8.41
C TYR A 342 -15.51 -0.17 -9.36
N VAL A 343 -15.69 -0.58 -10.62
CA VAL A 343 -14.67 -0.49 -11.65
C VAL A 343 -15.21 0.32 -12.83
N ASP A 344 -14.49 1.37 -13.21
CA ASP A 344 -14.76 2.16 -14.40
C ASP A 344 -13.59 2.10 -15.40
N GLN A 345 -13.89 2.03 -16.69
CA GLN A 345 -12.87 1.96 -17.73
C GLN A 345 -13.27 2.75 -18.98
N TRP A 346 -12.28 3.34 -19.66
CA TRP A 346 -12.40 3.59 -21.10
C TRP A 346 -12.11 2.28 -21.82
N ASP A 347 -13.20 1.62 -22.20
CA ASP A 347 -13.15 0.32 -22.81
C ASP A 347 -13.17 0.51 -24.33
N TRP A 348 -12.06 0.23 -25.00
CA TRP A 348 -11.87 0.56 -26.42
C TRP A 348 -11.52 -0.66 -27.28
N GLU A 349 -11.82 -0.57 -28.57
CA GLU A 349 -11.55 -1.63 -29.56
C GLU A 349 -11.50 -1.03 -30.97
N ALA A 350 -10.53 -1.44 -31.79
CA ALA A 350 -10.37 -1.00 -33.17
C ALA A 350 -10.20 -2.18 -34.14
N VAL A 351 -10.73 -2.05 -35.35
CA VAL A 351 -10.56 -3.04 -36.42
C VAL A 351 -9.15 -2.94 -36.98
N ILE A 352 -8.48 -4.09 -37.15
CA ILE A 352 -7.13 -4.17 -37.73
C ILE A 352 -7.12 -5.11 -38.95
N CYS A 353 -6.08 -5.04 -39.78
CA CYS A 353 -5.87 -6.04 -40.83
C CYS A 353 -5.01 -7.22 -40.33
N ARG A 354 -4.87 -8.26 -41.16
CA ARG A 354 -4.10 -9.46 -40.79
C ARG A 354 -2.62 -9.11 -40.60
N GLU A 355 -2.12 -8.19 -41.41
CA GLU A 355 -0.73 -7.71 -41.45
C GLU A 355 -0.39 -6.87 -40.21
N ASP A 356 -1.39 -6.25 -39.58
CA ASP A 356 -1.24 -5.51 -38.33
C ASP A 356 -1.05 -6.45 -37.11
N ARG A 357 -1.22 -7.79 -37.25
CA ARG A 357 -1.00 -8.76 -36.15
C ARG A 357 0.48 -9.00 -35.86
N THR A 358 1.18 -7.96 -35.43
CA THR A 358 2.61 -7.98 -35.13
C THR A 358 2.92 -7.29 -33.81
N LEU A 359 4.06 -7.66 -33.21
CA LEU A 359 4.54 -6.99 -32.00
C LEU A 359 4.81 -5.50 -32.25
N GLU A 360 5.27 -5.15 -33.44
CA GLU A 360 5.55 -3.76 -33.80
C GLU A 360 4.28 -2.90 -33.79
N PHE A 361 3.19 -3.39 -34.41
CA PHE A 361 1.91 -2.67 -34.41
C PHE A 361 1.34 -2.51 -33.00
N LEU A 362 1.47 -3.53 -32.14
CA LEU A 362 1.10 -3.46 -30.73
C LEU A 362 1.89 -2.34 -30.02
N LYS A 363 3.22 -2.33 -30.17
CA LYS A 363 4.09 -1.31 -29.55
C LYS A 363 3.77 0.09 -30.03
N GLU A 364 3.57 0.29 -31.33
CA GLU A 364 3.21 1.60 -31.90
C GLU A 364 1.84 2.09 -31.39
N THR A 365 0.88 1.19 -31.22
CA THR A 365 -0.43 1.54 -30.65
C THR A 365 -0.31 1.93 -29.18
N VAL A 366 0.51 1.21 -28.41
CA VAL A 366 0.82 1.55 -27.01
C VAL A 366 1.47 2.92 -26.89
N LYS A 367 2.45 3.25 -27.75
CA LYS A 367 3.08 4.58 -27.77
C LYS A 367 2.07 5.70 -28.01
N LYS A 368 1.09 5.49 -28.89
CA LYS A 368 0.00 6.46 -29.14
C LYS A 368 -0.88 6.68 -27.91
N ILE A 369 -1.23 5.60 -27.21
CA ILE A 369 -2.00 5.68 -25.95
C ILE A 369 -1.17 6.39 -24.88
N TYR A 370 0.13 6.09 -24.78
CA TYR A 370 1.03 6.73 -23.85
C TYR A 370 1.18 8.23 -24.12
N ALA A 371 1.28 8.64 -25.39
CA ALA A 371 1.27 10.05 -25.77
C ALA A 371 -0.05 10.76 -25.39
N ALA A 372 -1.20 10.06 -25.47
CA ALA A 372 -2.47 10.60 -24.98
C ALA A 372 -2.46 10.80 -23.46
N LEU A 373 -1.86 9.88 -22.69
CA LEU A 373 -1.68 10.02 -21.23
C LEU A 373 -0.78 11.22 -20.90
N GLN A 374 0.35 11.38 -21.59
CA GLN A 374 1.27 12.50 -21.40
C GLN A 374 0.58 13.85 -21.67
N LYS A 375 -0.17 13.94 -22.78
CA LYS A 375 -0.95 15.14 -23.11
C LYS A 375 -1.97 15.49 -22.02
N THR A 376 -2.65 14.50 -21.44
CA THR A 376 -3.57 14.72 -20.32
C THR A 376 -2.85 15.19 -19.06
N ALA A 377 -1.72 14.56 -18.71
CA ALA A 377 -0.91 14.96 -17.56
C ALA A 377 -0.39 16.40 -17.69
N GLU A 378 0.11 16.77 -18.86
CA GLU A 378 0.59 18.13 -19.16
C GLU A 378 -0.52 19.19 -19.06
N ALA A 379 -1.71 18.87 -19.59
CA ALA A 379 -2.87 19.77 -19.49
C ALA A 379 -3.26 19.96 -18.02
N LEU A 380 -3.33 18.87 -17.27
CA LEU A 380 -3.71 18.87 -15.87
C LEU A 380 -2.72 19.63 -14.98
N CYS A 381 -1.41 19.40 -15.12
CA CYS A 381 -0.38 20.11 -14.35
C CYS A 381 -0.33 21.61 -14.70
N ARG A 382 -0.77 22.01 -15.89
CA ARG A 382 -0.90 23.42 -16.26
C ARG A 382 -2.04 24.11 -15.52
N GLU A 383 -3.18 23.43 -15.37
CA GLU A 383 -4.36 23.95 -14.65
C GLU A 383 -4.19 23.85 -13.13
N TYR A 384 -3.56 22.79 -12.63
CA TYR A 384 -3.30 22.54 -11.21
C TYR A 384 -1.79 22.41 -10.93
N PRO A 385 -1.04 23.54 -10.80
CA PRO A 385 0.41 23.53 -10.62
C PRO A 385 0.92 22.84 -9.33
N ALA A 386 0.02 22.49 -8.40
CA ALA A 386 0.37 21.74 -7.19
C ALA A 386 0.61 20.25 -7.47
N LEU A 387 0.10 19.72 -8.58
CA LEU A 387 0.24 18.32 -8.96
C LEU A 387 1.61 18.06 -9.61
N ASP A 388 2.17 16.89 -9.31
CA ASP A 388 3.41 16.41 -9.92
C ASP A 388 3.06 15.48 -11.09
N ASN A 389 3.79 15.62 -12.20
CA ASN A 389 3.73 14.68 -13.31
C ASN A 389 4.77 13.57 -13.11
N TYR A 390 4.30 12.34 -12.89
CA TYR A 390 5.17 11.17 -12.69
C TYR A 390 5.37 10.32 -13.96
N LEU A 391 4.78 10.72 -15.10
CA LEU A 391 5.02 10.01 -16.35
C LEU A 391 6.45 10.24 -16.84
N SER A 392 7.11 9.18 -17.29
CA SER A 392 8.39 9.27 -17.99
C SER A 392 8.21 9.84 -19.40
N ASP A 393 9.31 10.30 -20.01
CA ASP A 393 9.30 10.82 -21.39
C ASP A 393 8.94 9.72 -22.41
N GLU A 394 9.40 8.49 -22.15
CA GLU A 394 9.15 7.33 -22.99
C GLU A 394 8.62 6.15 -22.17
N ILE A 395 7.87 5.26 -22.83
CA ILE A 395 7.45 3.96 -22.28
C ILE A 395 8.40 2.87 -22.75
N SER A 396 8.96 2.12 -21.79
CA SER A 396 9.82 0.98 -22.09
C SER A 396 8.99 -0.27 -22.42
N PHE A 397 9.60 -1.27 -23.07
CA PHE A 397 8.92 -2.51 -23.47
C PHE A 397 9.70 -3.72 -22.96
N VAL A 398 9.03 -4.60 -22.22
CA VAL A 398 9.64 -5.80 -21.65
C VAL A 398 8.63 -6.94 -21.66
N THR A 399 9.08 -8.16 -21.89
CA THR A 399 8.23 -9.35 -21.78
C THR A 399 8.21 -9.88 -20.35
N THR A 400 7.14 -10.57 -19.99
CA THR A 400 7.05 -11.31 -18.72
C THR A 400 8.20 -12.31 -18.52
N GLN A 401 8.69 -12.93 -19.59
CA GLN A 401 9.85 -13.82 -19.52
C GLN A 401 11.17 -13.07 -19.29
N GLU A 402 11.37 -11.91 -19.92
CA GLU A 402 12.56 -11.08 -19.66
C GLU A 402 12.57 -10.58 -18.21
N LEU A 403 11.41 -10.23 -17.64
CA LEU A 403 11.29 -9.89 -16.22
C LEU A 403 11.64 -11.07 -15.30
N GLU A 404 11.18 -12.28 -15.64
CA GLU A 404 11.55 -13.49 -14.89
C GLU A 404 13.05 -13.78 -14.97
N ASP A 405 13.63 -13.67 -16.17
CA ASP A 405 15.04 -13.94 -16.40
C ASP A 405 15.93 -12.89 -15.68
N ALA A 406 15.52 -11.62 -15.62
CA ALA A 406 16.25 -10.55 -14.94
C ALA A 406 16.12 -10.62 -13.41
N TYR A 407 14.96 -11.07 -12.90
CA TYR A 407 14.61 -11.05 -11.48
C TYR A 407 14.01 -12.38 -11.01
N PRO A 408 14.77 -13.50 -11.10
CA PRO A 408 14.23 -14.85 -10.91
C PRO A 408 13.67 -15.08 -9.50
N GLU A 409 14.30 -14.50 -8.49
CA GLU A 409 13.93 -14.68 -7.07
C GLU A 409 12.73 -13.83 -6.62
N LEU A 410 12.27 -12.87 -7.45
CA LEU A 410 11.16 -11.98 -7.09
C LEU A 410 9.81 -12.54 -7.56
N THR A 411 8.74 -12.20 -6.85
CA THR A 411 7.36 -12.47 -7.29
C THR A 411 6.98 -11.59 -8.49
N PRO A 412 5.98 -11.95 -9.32
CA PRO A 412 5.57 -11.14 -10.47
C PRO A 412 5.38 -9.65 -10.17
N LYS A 413 4.60 -9.29 -9.14
CA LYS A 413 4.38 -7.89 -8.73
C LYS A 413 5.65 -7.18 -8.22
N GLN A 414 6.56 -7.91 -7.57
CA GLN A 414 7.87 -7.37 -7.19
C GLN A 414 8.77 -7.12 -8.42
N ARG A 415 8.71 -7.99 -9.44
CA ARG A 415 9.43 -7.79 -10.72
C ARG A 415 8.91 -6.54 -11.44
N GLU A 416 7.60 -6.39 -11.54
CA GLU A 416 6.95 -5.20 -12.10
C GLU A 416 7.42 -3.93 -11.38
N THR A 417 7.28 -3.91 -10.05
CA THR A 417 7.64 -2.74 -9.21
C THR A 417 9.11 -2.36 -9.38
N LYS A 418 10.01 -3.34 -9.31
CA LYS A 418 11.44 -3.10 -9.49
C LYS A 418 11.74 -2.52 -10.87
N TYR A 419 11.17 -3.11 -11.92
CA TYR A 419 11.40 -2.69 -13.29
C TYR A 419 10.92 -1.25 -13.55
N VAL A 420 9.68 -0.92 -13.16
CA VAL A 420 9.16 0.44 -13.38
C VAL A 420 9.83 1.47 -12.48
N ARG A 421 10.29 1.11 -11.27
CA ARG A 421 11.09 2.02 -10.44
C ARG A 421 12.38 2.47 -11.13
N GLU A 422 12.97 1.63 -11.98
CA GLU A 422 14.18 1.94 -12.76
C GLU A 422 13.87 2.66 -14.07
N HIS A 423 12.73 2.37 -14.72
CA HIS A 423 12.42 2.83 -16.08
C HIS A 423 11.32 3.91 -16.14
N GLY A 424 10.65 4.22 -15.03
CA GLY A 424 9.51 5.11 -14.94
C GLY A 424 8.20 4.49 -15.44
N SER A 425 8.17 4.03 -16.69
CA SER A 425 6.98 3.41 -17.31
C SER A 425 7.34 2.20 -18.17
N ALA A 426 6.46 1.21 -18.20
CA ALA A 426 6.65 0.00 -18.97
C ALA A 426 5.35 -0.49 -19.61
N PHE A 427 5.46 -1.06 -20.81
CA PHE A 427 4.48 -1.98 -21.35
C PHE A 427 5.00 -3.40 -21.17
N ILE A 428 4.37 -4.14 -20.26
CA ILE A 428 4.77 -5.50 -19.89
C ILE A 428 3.99 -6.47 -20.78
N MET A 429 4.71 -7.10 -21.71
CA MET A 429 4.14 -7.88 -22.81
C MET A 429 4.04 -9.37 -22.49
N GLN A 430 3.12 -10.04 -23.18
CA GLN A 430 2.93 -11.50 -23.17
C GLN A 430 2.45 -12.04 -21.82
N ILE A 431 1.28 -11.58 -21.39
CA ILE A 431 0.67 -11.95 -20.11
C ILE A 431 -0.41 -13.02 -20.34
N GLY A 432 -0.37 -14.08 -19.55
CA GLY A 432 -1.35 -15.19 -19.55
C GLY A 432 -0.70 -16.56 -19.77
N GLY A 433 0.33 -16.63 -20.62
CA GLY A 433 1.09 -17.85 -20.86
C GLY A 433 1.94 -18.31 -19.67
N ARG A 434 2.31 -19.60 -19.65
CA ARG A 434 3.29 -20.13 -18.68
C ARG A 434 4.70 -19.73 -19.09
N LEU A 435 5.47 -19.24 -18.12
CA LEU A 435 6.88 -18.91 -18.27
C LEU A 435 7.76 -20.17 -18.17
N LYS A 436 9.08 -20.02 -18.37
CA LYS A 436 10.06 -21.12 -18.22
C LYS A 436 9.98 -21.79 -16.85
N SER A 437 9.62 -21.06 -15.79
CA SER A 437 9.38 -21.59 -14.46
C SER A 437 8.14 -22.51 -14.33
N GLY A 438 7.30 -22.60 -15.38
CA GLY A 438 6.02 -23.29 -15.39
C GLY A 438 4.87 -22.50 -14.75
N LYS A 439 5.17 -21.35 -14.14
CA LYS A 439 4.20 -20.43 -13.53
C LYS A 439 3.76 -19.36 -14.53
N LYS A 440 2.57 -18.81 -14.35
CA LYS A 440 2.13 -17.62 -15.09
C LYS A 440 2.65 -16.37 -14.39
N HIS A 441 2.89 -15.31 -15.15
CA HIS A 441 3.16 -13.98 -14.59
C HIS A 441 1.90 -13.42 -13.91
N ASP A 442 0.79 -13.44 -14.64
CA ASP A 442 -0.54 -13.09 -14.16
C ASP A 442 -1.61 -13.88 -14.94
N GLY A 443 -2.85 -13.90 -14.44
CA GLY A 443 -4.01 -14.47 -15.11
C GLY A 443 -4.41 -13.67 -16.35
N ARG A 444 -4.92 -14.36 -17.38
CA ARG A 444 -5.55 -13.71 -18.53
C ARG A 444 -6.58 -14.63 -19.15
N ALA A 445 -7.70 -14.08 -19.58
CA ALA A 445 -8.75 -14.87 -20.22
C ALA A 445 -8.24 -15.44 -21.57
N PRO A 446 -8.60 -16.68 -21.91
CA PRO A 446 -8.15 -17.33 -23.15
C PRO A 446 -8.94 -16.92 -24.39
N ASP A 447 -10.04 -16.18 -24.24
CA ASP A 447 -11.08 -15.99 -25.27
C ASP A 447 -11.16 -14.58 -25.87
N TYR A 448 -10.31 -13.64 -25.44
CA TYR A 448 -10.22 -12.33 -26.08
C TYR A 448 -8.80 -11.87 -26.40
N ASP A 449 -7.80 -12.04 -25.53
CA ASP A 449 -6.42 -11.61 -25.80
C ASP A 449 -5.55 -12.72 -26.36
N ASP A 450 -4.81 -12.44 -27.42
CA ASP A 450 -3.71 -13.30 -27.86
C ASP A 450 -2.52 -13.06 -26.92
N TRP A 451 -2.17 -14.06 -26.09
CA TRP A 451 -1.12 -13.92 -25.07
C TRP A 451 0.29 -13.73 -25.65
N LYS A 452 0.47 -13.84 -26.96
CA LYS A 452 1.73 -13.47 -27.63
C LYS A 452 1.76 -12.00 -28.04
N LEU A 453 0.61 -11.34 -28.08
CA LEU A 453 0.38 -10.00 -28.62
C LEU A 453 -0.48 -9.13 -27.69
N ASN A 454 -0.31 -9.29 -26.37
CA ASN A 454 -0.95 -8.48 -25.36
C ASN A 454 0.07 -7.92 -24.35
N GLY A 455 -0.43 -7.11 -23.41
CA GLY A 455 0.34 -6.63 -22.28
C GLY A 455 -0.40 -5.57 -21.47
N ASP A 456 0.26 -5.13 -20.41
CA ASP A 456 -0.27 -4.14 -19.49
C ASP A 456 0.60 -2.87 -19.49
N ILE A 457 -0.02 -1.70 -19.44
CA ILE A 457 0.69 -0.44 -19.19
C ILE A 457 0.81 -0.27 -17.68
N VAL A 458 2.06 -0.28 -17.20
CA VAL A 458 2.42 -0.19 -15.80
C VAL A 458 3.32 1.03 -15.59
N LEU A 459 2.94 1.87 -14.64
CA LEU A 459 3.65 3.10 -14.28
C LEU A 459 4.30 2.91 -12.91
N TYR A 460 5.44 3.53 -12.67
CA TYR A 460 5.94 3.69 -11.30
C TYR A 460 5.12 4.77 -10.61
N TYR A 461 4.58 4.46 -9.43
CA TYR A 461 3.80 5.39 -8.65
C TYR A 461 4.50 5.79 -7.35
N PRO A 462 5.16 6.98 -7.30
CA PRO A 462 5.97 7.38 -6.15
C PRO A 462 5.19 7.54 -4.84
N VAL A 463 3.89 7.86 -4.92
CA VAL A 463 3.04 8.06 -3.73
C VAL A 463 2.89 6.78 -2.91
N LEU A 464 2.83 5.62 -3.57
CA LEU A 464 2.72 4.29 -2.94
C LEU A 464 3.97 3.43 -3.11
N ASP A 465 5.00 3.97 -3.76
CA ASP A 465 6.25 3.29 -4.12
C ASP A 465 6.05 1.91 -4.79
N CYS A 466 5.09 1.82 -5.72
CA CYS A 466 4.68 0.54 -6.33
C CYS A 466 4.58 0.61 -7.85
N ALA A 467 4.48 -0.58 -8.48
CA ALA A 467 3.97 -0.71 -9.84
C ALA A 467 2.45 -0.43 -9.86
N PHE A 468 2.04 0.48 -10.74
CA PHE A 468 0.68 0.95 -10.86
C PHE A 468 0.16 0.64 -12.27
N GLU A 469 -0.59 -0.45 -12.39
CA GLU A 469 -1.25 -0.84 -13.62
C GLU A 469 -2.43 0.09 -13.92
N ILE A 470 -2.42 0.71 -15.11
CA ILE A 470 -3.51 1.58 -15.58
C ILE A 470 -4.32 0.97 -16.72
N SER A 471 -3.77 -0.01 -17.44
CA SER A 471 -4.42 -0.59 -18.61
C SER A 471 -3.96 -2.00 -18.88
N SER A 472 -4.90 -2.81 -19.36
CA SER A 472 -4.64 -4.10 -19.99
C SER A 472 -5.18 -4.08 -21.42
N MET A 473 -4.37 -4.49 -22.39
CA MET A 473 -4.70 -4.42 -23.81
C MET A 473 -3.95 -5.44 -24.65
N GLY A 474 -4.46 -5.69 -25.85
CA GLY A 474 -3.81 -6.59 -26.78
C GLY A 474 -4.48 -6.68 -28.13
N ILE A 475 -3.75 -7.25 -29.07
CA ILE A 475 -4.32 -7.78 -30.30
C ILE A 475 -5.13 -9.01 -29.92
N ARG A 476 -6.39 -9.03 -30.36
CA ARG A 476 -7.32 -10.07 -29.93
C ARG A 476 -6.98 -11.42 -30.55
N VAL A 477 -7.44 -12.50 -29.93
CA VAL A 477 -7.37 -13.83 -30.53
C VAL A 477 -7.99 -13.85 -31.94
N ASP A 478 -7.37 -14.59 -32.84
CA ASP A 478 -8.01 -15.07 -34.06
C ASP A 478 -8.50 -16.51 -33.87
N ALA A 479 -9.04 -17.13 -34.93
CA ALA A 479 -9.61 -18.48 -34.83
C ALA A 479 -8.58 -19.53 -34.35
N GLU A 480 -7.32 -19.44 -34.78
CA GLU A 480 -6.27 -20.39 -34.40
C GLU A 480 -5.86 -20.19 -32.94
N SER A 481 -5.48 -18.96 -32.57
CA SER A 481 -5.05 -18.64 -31.21
C SER A 481 -6.16 -18.86 -30.18
N LEU A 482 -7.43 -18.61 -30.53
CA LEU A 482 -8.58 -18.92 -29.67
C LEU A 482 -8.61 -20.41 -29.33
N VAL A 483 -8.61 -21.28 -30.33
CA VAL A 483 -8.70 -22.74 -30.12
C VAL A 483 -7.48 -23.24 -29.34
N GLN A 484 -6.28 -22.75 -29.64
CA GLN A 484 -5.07 -23.11 -28.90
C GLN A 484 -5.15 -22.71 -27.42
N GLN A 485 -5.57 -21.48 -27.11
CA GLN A 485 -5.63 -20.97 -25.73
C GLN A 485 -6.78 -21.62 -24.93
N LEU A 486 -7.95 -21.82 -25.53
CA LEU A 486 -9.06 -22.52 -24.86
C LEU A 486 -8.68 -23.95 -24.46
N ASN A 487 -7.96 -24.67 -25.33
CA ASN A 487 -7.47 -26.00 -25.00
C ASN A 487 -6.40 -25.94 -23.90
N ALA A 488 -5.51 -24.93 -23.91
CA ALA A 488 -4.48 -24.77 -22.88
C ALA A 488 -5.06 -24.52 -21.48
N GLU A 489 -6.22 -23.86 -21.37
CA GLU A 489 -6.93 -23.60 -20.12
C GLU A 489 -8.06 -24.59 -19.82
N ASN A 490 -8.21 -25.65 -20.62
CA ASN A 490 -9.28 -26.65 -20.48
C ASN A 490 -10.70 -26.06 -20.49
N CYS A 491 -10.95 -25.09 -21.35
CA CYS A 491 -12.25 -24.41 -21.49
C CYS A 491 -12.79 -24.43 -22.93
N ALA A 492 -12.54 -25.54 -23.65
CA ALA A 492 -13.00 -25.75 -25.02
C ALA A 492 -14.53 -25.76 -25.15
N ASP A 493 -15.28 -25.97 -24.06
CA ASP A 493 -16.74 -25.87 -23.99
C ASP A 493 -17.25 -24.48 -24.38
N ARG A 494 -16.42 -23.42 -24.19
CA ARG A 494 -16.78 -22.06 -24.60
C ARG A 494 -17.02 -21.92 -26.11
N LEU A 495 -16.47 -22.82 -26.93
CA LEU A 495 -16.72 -22.87 -28.37
C LEU A 495 -18.20 -23.10 -28.71
N GLU A 496 -19.03 -23.52 -27.76
CA GLU A 496 -20.46 -23.66 -27.97
C GLU A 496 -21.22 -22.34 -27.95
N TYR A 497 -20.65 -21.28 -27.37
CA TYR A 497 -21.30 -19.98 -27.28
C TYR A 497 -21.34 -19.26 -28.63
N PRO A 498 -22.41 -18.46 -28.90
CA PRO A 498 -22.58 -17.77 -30.18
C PRO A 498 -21.38 -16.90 -30.59
N PHE A 499 -20.79 -16.16 -29.63
CA PHE A 499 -19.62 -15.31 -29.88
C PHE A 499 -18.42 -16.10 -30.43
N HIS A 500 -18.11 -17.25 -29.83
CA HIS A 500 -16.97 -18.07 -30.21
C HIS A 500 -17.17 -18.75 -31.56
N LYS A 501 -18.40 -19.22 -31.83
CA LYS A 501 -18.79 -19.76 -33.15
C LYS A 501 -18.60 -18.72 -34.26
N ALA A 502 -19.07 -17.49 -34.05
CA ALA A 502 -18.91 -16.40 -34.99
C ALA A 502 -17.44 -16.03 -35.23
N LEU A 503 -16.62 -16.05 -34.17
CA LEU A 503 -15.18 -15.79 -34.27
C LEU A 503 -14.45 -16.85 -35.10
N VAL A 504 -14.70 -18.14 -34.83
CA VAL A 504 -14.08 -19.26 -35.57
C VAL A 504 -14.55 -19.30 -37.03
N ALA A 505 -15.81 -18.93 -37.29
CA ALA A 505 -16.36 -18.83 -38.64
C ALA A 505 -15.83 -17.62 -39.44
N GLY A 506 -15.06 -16.72 -38.81
CA GLY A 506 -14.52 -15.53 -39.46
C GLY A 506 -15.56 -14.43 -39.69
N GLU A 507 -16.68 -14.45 -38.97
CA GLU A 507 -17.75 -13.45 -39.07
C GLU A 507 -17.40 -12.16 -38.29
N LEU A 508 -16.49 -12.27 -37.32
CA LEU A 508 -16.00 -11.13 -36.54
C LEU A 508 -14.68 -10.59 -37.11
N PRO A 509 -14.49 -9.27 -37.15
CA PRO A 509 -13.25 -8.67 -37.64
C PRO A 509 -12.06 -9.03 -36.75
N LEU A 510 -10.84 -8.94 -37.29
CA LEU A 510 -9.64 -8.89 -36.45
C LEU A 510 -9.60 -7.53 -35.74
N THR A 511 -9.27 -7.53 -34.46
CA THR A 511 -9.26 -6.31 -33.65
C THR A 511 -8.07 -6.25 -32.71
N MET A 512 -7.79 -5.04 -32.24
CA MET A 512 -6.98 -4.75 -31.07
C MET A 512 -7.82 -3.91 -30.13
N GLY A 513 -7.69 -4.11 -28.83
CA GLY A 513 -8.38 -3.28 -27.85
C GLY A 513 -7.83 -3.42 -26.45
N GLY A 514 -8.46 -2.73 -25.51
CA GLY A 514 -8.08 -2.76 -24.12
C GLY A 514 -9.06 -2.01 -23.23
N GLY A 515 -8.81 -2.07 -21.93
CA GLY A 515 -9.47 -1.25 -20.93
C GLY A 515 -8.43 -0.37 -20.25
N ILE A 516 -8.75 0.91 -20.04
CA ILE A 516 -7.93 1.85 -19.27
C ILE A 516 -8.77 2.31 -18.09
N GLY A 517 -8.32 2.05 -16.85
CA GLY A 517 -9.09 2.36 -15.65
C GLY A 517 -9.25 3.87 -15.46
N GLN A 518 -10.48 4.38 -15.38
CA GLN A 518 -10.68 5.83 -15.30
C GLN A 518 -10.28 6.35 -13.92
N SER A 519 -10.77 5.72 -12.85
CA SER A 519 -10.38 6.04 -11.48
C SER A 519 -8.91 5.76 -11.20
N ARG A 520 -8.34 4.69 -11.77
CA ARG A 520 -6.89 4.42 -11.70
C ARG A 520 -6.09 5.57 -12.29
N LEU A 521 -6.46 6.04 -13.49
CA LEU A 521 -5.78 7.17 -14.12
C LEU A 521 -5.97 8.47 -13.32
N CYS A 522 -7.18 8.73 -12.82
CA CYS A 522 -7.46 9.90 -11.99
C CYS A 522 -6.63 9.87 -10.69
N MET A 523 -6.57 8.73 -10.01
CA MET A 523 -5.78 8.54 -8.80
C MET A 523 -4.30 8.85 -9.04
N PHE A 524 -3.73 8.31 -10.13
CA PHE A 524 -2.33 8.52 -10.50
C PHE A 524 -2.02 10.01 -10.78
N LEU A 525 -2.79 10.63 -11.69
CA LEU A 525 -2.55 12.00 -12.13
C LEU A 525 -2.87 13.05 -11.05
N LEU A 526 -3.78 12.76 -10.13
CA LEU A 526 -4.10 13.62 -9.00
C LEU A 526 -3.25 13.35 -7.76
N ASN A 527 -2.25 12.46 -7.88
CA ASN A 527 -1.31 12.05 -6.85
C ASN A 527 -2.00 11.59 -5.55
N LYS A 528 -3.10 10.84 -5.68
CA LYS A 528 -3.94 10.34 -4.56
C LYS A 528 -3.41 9.04 -3.99
N THR A 529 -3.51 8.84 -2.70
CA THR A 529 -2.98 7.63 -2.05
C THR A 529 -3.99 6.48 -2.03
N HIS A 530 -5.28 6.76 -2.24
CA HIS A 530 -6.35 5.76 -2.26
C HIS A 530 -7.34 6.03 -3.41
N ILE A 531 -7.76 4.97 -4.11
CA ILE A 531 -8.68 5.07 -5.26
C ILE A 531 -10.04 5.67 -4.87
N GLY A 532 -10.48 5.43 -3.63
CA GLY A 532 -11.70 6.03 -3.07
C GLY A 532 -11.66 7.56 -2.91
N GLU A 533 -10.51 8.21 -3.13
CA GLU A 533 -10.42 9.68 -3.20
C GLU A 533 -10.85 10.25 -4.56
N VAL A 534 -11.07 9.38 -5.56
CA VAL A 534 -11.48 9.78 -6.93
C VAL A 534 -12.71 9.04 -7.42
N GLN A 535 -13.30 8.18 -6.59
CA GLN A 535 -14.56 7.50 -6.88
C GLN A 535 -15.37 7.22 -5.62
N VAL A 536 -16.69 7.19 -5.78
CA VAL A 536 -17.63 6.81 -4.72
C VAL A 536 -17.85 5.30 -4.79
N SER A 537 -17.51 4.60 -3.71
CA SER A 537 -17.71 3.14 -3.58
C SER A 537 -18.06 2.77 -2.13
N LEU A 538 -18.27 1.48 -1.88
CA LEU A 538 -18.41 0.93 -0.53
C LEU A 538 -17.05 0.43 -0.04
N TRP A 539 -16.76 0.68 1.23
CA TRP A 539 -15.55 0.26 1.91
C TRP A 539 -15.92 -0.40 3.24
N ASP A 540 -15.11 -1.35 3.70
CA ASP A 540 -15.31 -1.92 5.03
C ASP A 540 -14.85 -0.93 6.12
N LYS A 541 -15.32 -1.16 7.36
CA LYS A 541 -15.06 -0.27 8.48
C LYS A 541 -13.57 -0.09 8.78
N ALA A 542 -12.75 -1.13 8.60
CA ALA A 542 -11.32 -1.02 8.86
C ALA A 542 -10.64 -0.12 7.82
N THR A 543 -11.06 -0.20 6.55
CA THR A 543 -10.59 0.72 5.49
C THR A 543 -11.02 2.16 5.75
N GLU A 544 -12.27 2.39 6.17
CA GLU A 544 -12.75 3.74 6.53
C GLU A 544 -11.98 4.35 7.71
N GLU A 545 -11.75 3.55 8.77
CA GLU A 545 -10.97 3.96 9.94
C GLU A 545 -9.51 4.27 9.54
N TYR A 546 -8.88 3.38 8.76
CA TYR A 546 -7.53 3.59 8.22
C TYR A 546 -7.43 4.89 7.41
N CYS A 547 -8.37 5.12 6.49
CA CYS A 547 -8.36 6.32 5.66
C CYS A 547 -8.48 7.59 6.51
N LYS A 548 -9.39 7.58 7.49
CA LYS A 548 -9.60 8.70 8.41
C LYS A 548 -8.35 8.99 9.25
N GLU A 549 -7.68 7.96 9.76
CA GLU A 549 -6.46 8.09 10.56
C GLU A 549 -5.27 8.64 9.75
N ASN A 550 -5.26 8.44 8.43
CA ASN A 550 -4.18 8.86 7.54
C ASN A 550 -4.54 10.10 6.68
N ASN A 551 -5.56 10.87 7.07
CA ASN A 551 -6.05 12.06 6.35
C ASN A 551 -6.45 11.81 4.88
N ILE A 552 -6.90 10.59 4.58
CA ILE A 552 -7.40 10.20 3.27
C ILE A 552 -8.90 10.46 3.26
N THR A 553 -9.36 11.34 2.36
CA THR A 553 -10.78 11.67 2.22
C THR A 553 -11.41 10.79 1.16
N LEU A 554 -12.15 9.77 1.58
CA LEU A 554 -13.00 8.97 0.69
C LEU A 554 -14.20 9.83 0.23
N MET A 555 -14.57 9.72 -1.05
CA MET A 555 -15.68 10.46 -1.68
C MET A 555 -17.07 9.93 -1.32
#